data_AF-A0A8H6N6K3-F1
#
_entry.id   AF-A0A8H6N6K3-F1
#
_cell.length_a   1.000
_cell.length_b   1.000
_cell.length_c   1.000
_cell.angle_alpha   90.00
_cell.angle_beta   90.00
_cell.angle_gamma   90.00
#
_symmetry.space_group_name_H-M   'P 1'
#
loop_
_entity.id
_entity.type
_entity.pdbx_description
1 polymer ?
#
loop_
_entity_poly.entity_id
_entity_poly.type
_entity_poly.pdbx_seq_one_letter_code
_entity_poly.pdbx_strand_id
1 'polypeptide(L)'
;MLDANREVLRDVKTRPSSFNPKRHVDPKTIATIKVVRSLSGGLGGDAQVLLCELVGSRPNVDERRHMDFPPSSPGKNPLFVAKVFDPMFFCPQIIPPIDNFQLADQRFSRESSALQYLYNMHIRYRDIMGHPHMVPEYYGNWAVEIGLDDGETRYVGAVLMEYINGPSIEKLCFRDTEGRLHPRDCPIYAPDTPAHGLTVDEDVRKEVLKKFLEGFAGHFHIGVEHYGALASNLFVLLDRGAARKVVRVVILDYSTCRVFEKTTQARTEEWWYSRYPIQLLPHPPHPFETFNVEALEELHGWISAEWEEEYAKFDDWLRDERNIGPVVDGAKWFVFTSIRFMAIKREQERAEVAEKKRKREEAAKSWPAKASRRGEKENEDFEATAYQ
;
A
#
# COMPACT_ATOMS: atom_id res chain seq x y z
N MET A 1 -0.84 -32.06 28.13
CA MET A 1 -0.34 -30.67 27.90
C MET A 1 1.06 -30.62 27.28
N LEU A 2 2.00 -31.49 27.67
CA LEU A 2 3.36 -31.49 27.09
C LEU A 2 3.44 -32.04 25.65
N ASP A 3 2.60 -33.01 25.28
CA ASP A 3 2.61 -33.58 23.91
C ASP A 3 1.96 -32.67 22.86
N ALA A 4 0.94 -31.89 23.25
CA ALA A 4 0.32 -30.89 22.36
C ALA A 4 1.31 -29.79 21.94
N ASN A 5 2.25 -29.43 22.83
CA ASN A 5 3.30 -28.45 22.51
C ASN A 5 4.35 -29.00 21.52
N ARG A 6 4.58 -30.32 21.47
CA ARG A 6 5.54 -30.93 20.54
C ARG A 6 5.03 -30.96 19.09
N GLU A 7 3.73 -31.13 18.87
CA GLU A 7 3.16 -31.03 17.53
C GLU A 7 3.15 -29.60 17.01
N VAL A 8 2.81 -28.62 17.86
CA VAL A 8 2.91 -27.19 17.53
C VAL A 8 4.35 -26.83 17.13
N LEU A 9 5.36 -27.30 17.88
CA LEU A 9 6.78 -27.08 17.58
C LEU A 9 7.26 -27.69 16.25
N ARG A 10 6.65 -28.79 15.78
CA ARG A 10 6.98 -29.35 14.45
C ARG A 10 6.49 -28.45 13.32
N ASP A 11 5.36 -27.77 13.51
CA ASP A 11 4.77 -26.85 12.52
C ASP A 11 5.45 -25.46 12.53
N VAL A 12 6.21 -25.13 13.59
CA VAL A 12 7.03 -23.90 13.68
C VAL A 12 8.17 -23.89 12.67
N LYS A 13 8.75 -25.05 12.35
CA LYS A 13 9.96 -25.14 11.50
C LYS A 13 9.71 -24.83 10.02
N THR A 14 8.46 -24.83 9.58
CA THR A 14 8.04 -24.68 8.17
C THR A 14 7.36 -23.34 7.88
N ARG A 15 7.37 -22.40 8.84
CA ARG A 15 6.87 -21.03 8.63
C ARG A 15 8.00 -20.13 8.07
N PRO A 16 7.67 -19.09 7.27
CA PRO A 16 6.34 -18.75 6.77
C PRO A 16 5.78 -19.86 5.86
N SER A 17 4.46 -20.06 5.87
CA SER A 17 3.75 -21.27 5.35
C SER A 17 3.96 -21.68 3.88
N SER A 18 4.78 -20.96 3.13
CA SER A 18 5.19 -21.26 1.74
C SER A 18 6.71 -21.38 1.55
N PHE A 19 7.48 -21.26 2.63
CA PHE A 19 8.93 -21.36 2.61
C PHE A 19 9.39 -22.80 2.80
N ASN A 20 10.27 -23.26 1.92
CA ASN A 20 10.91 -24.56 2.06
C ASN A 20 12.39 -24.33 2.43
N PRO A 21 12.78 -24.52 3.70
CA PRO A 21 14.16 -24.32 4.16
C PRO A 21 15.16 -25.30 3.50
N LYS A 22 14.68 -26.39 2.90
CA LYS A 22 15.51 -27.36 2.18
C LYS A 22 15.66 -27.04 0.70
N ARG A 23 14.96 -26.03 0.18
CA ARG A 23 15.09 -25.61 -1.21
C ARG A 23 16.50 -25.04 -1.40
N HIS A 24 17.17 -25.45 -2.47
CA HIS A 24 18.45 -24.85 -2.83
C HIS A 24 18.25 -23.35 -3.13
N VAL A 25 19.01 -22.52 -2.42
CA VAL A 25 19.06 -21.06 -2.60
C VAL A 25 20.47 -20.74 -3.11
N ASP A 26 20.56 -19.93 -4.16
CA ASP A 26 21.85 -19.43 -4.65
C ASP A 26 22.51 -18.64 -3.52
N PRO A 27 23.73 -19.00 -3.07
CA PRO A 27 24.44 -18.27 -2.01
C PRO A 27 24.57 -16.77 -2.29
N LYS A 28 24.60 -16.36 -3.56
CA LYS A 28 24.66 -14.95 -3.94
C LYS A 28 23.37 -14.18 -3.61
N THR A 29 22.24 -14.86 -3.45
CA THR A 29 20.96 -14.24 -3.11
C THR A 29 20.75 -14.10 -1.60
N ILE A 30 21.67 -14.63 -0.78
CA ILE A 30 21.61 -14.58 0.68
C ILE A 30 22.21 -13.27 1.18
N ALA A 31 21.48 -12.58 2.05
CA ALA A 31 21.97 -11.40 2.75
C ALA A 31 22.30 -11.74 4.21
N THR A 32 23.47 -11.35 4.68
CA THR A 32 23.79 -11.36 6.11
C THR A 32 23.58 -9.96 6.67
N ILE A 33 22.72 -9.85 7.68
CA ILE A 33 22.41 -8.57 8.31
C ILE A 33 22.84 -8.61 9.78
N LYS A 34 23.40 -7.51 10.26
CA LYS A 34 23.72 -7.34 11.68
C LYS A 34 22.70 -6.42 12.30
N VAL A 35 22.06 -6.89 13.37
CA VAL A 35 21.14 -6.09 14.17
C VAL A 35 21.96 -5.08 14.97
N VAL A 36 21.71 -3.80 14.74
CA VAL A 36 22.33 -2.69 15.47
C VAL A 36 21.60 -2.46 16.79
N ARG A 37 20.25 -2.40 16.74
CA ARG A 37 19.37 -2.28 17.91
C ARG A 37 17.91 -2.58 17.55
N SER A 38 17.10 -2.88 18.57
CA SER A 38 15.64 -2.86 18.43
C SER A 38 15.12 -1.43 18.41
N LEU A 39 14.15 -1.13 17.53
CA LEU A 39 13.47 0.16 17.42
C LEU A 39 12.09 0.11 18.09
N SER A 40 11.35 -0.99 17.92
CA SER A 40 10.02 -1.22 18.51
C SER A 40 9.59 -2.69 18.40
N GLY A 41 8.47 -3.04 19.05
CA GLY A 41 7.91 -4.39 19.05
C GLY A 41 8.63 -5.34 20.01
N GLY A 42 8.28 -6.63 19.96
CA GLY A 42 8.85 -7.67 20.83
C GLY A 42 7.82 -8.34 21.73
N LEU A 43 8.26 -8.81 22.90
CA LEU A 43 7.46 -9.66 23.80
C LEU A 43 6.09 -9.04 24.14
N GLY A 44 5.02 -9.73 23.74
CA GLY A 44 3.64 -9.30 24.02
C GLY A 44 3.14 -8.16 23.12
N GLY A 45 3.84 -7.87 22.03
CA GLY A 45 3.47 -6.85 21.05
C GLY A 45 3.07 -7.44 19.70
N ASP A 46 3.57 -6.79 18.64
CA ASP A 46 3.45 -7.15 17.22
C ASP A 46 4.88 -7.45 16.67
N ALA A 47 5.04 -7.44 15.34
CA ALA A 47 6.30 -7.60 14.64
C ALA A 47 7.44 -6.77 15.25
N GLN A 48 8.63 -7.37 15.33
CA GLN A 48 9.83 -6.68 15.80
C GLN A 48 10.36 -5.77 14.71
N VAL A 49 10.69 -4.53 15.07
CA VAL A 49 11.29 -3.57 14.14
C VAL A 49 12.73 -3.38 14.56
N LEU A 50 13.66 -3.85 13.73
CA LEU A 50 15.08 -3.88 14.01
C LEU A 50 15.82 -2.91 13.10
N LEU A 51 16.71 -2.11 13.66
CA LEU A 51 17.69 -1.35 12.88
C LEU A 51 18.84 -2.27 12.53
N CYS A 52 19.16 -2.38 11.25
CA CYS A 52 20.14 -3.32 10.73
C CYS A 52 21.17 -2.64 9.83
N GLU A 53 22.34 -3.26 9.73
CA GLU A 53 23.35 -2.97 8.72
C GLU A 53 23.65 -4.22 7.89
N LEU A 54 24.01 -4.04 6.62
CA LEU A 54 24.38 -5.15 5.74
C LEU A 54 25.83 -5.56 6.03
N VAL A 55 26.07 -6.87 6.17
CA VAL A 55 27.39 -7.44 6.39
C VAL A 55 27.87 -8.15 5.12
N GLY A 56 29.05 -7.77 4.63
CA GLY A 56 29.67 -8.39 3.46
C GLY A 56 29.15 -7.83 2.13
N SER A 57 29.09 -8.69 1.11
CA SER A 57 28.66 -8.30 -0.24
C SER A 57 27.15 -8.16 -0.33
N ARG A 58 26.69 -7.25 -1.19
CA ARG A 58 25.27 -7.14 -1.54
C ARG A 58 24.77 -8.44 -2.14
N PRO A 59 23.57 -8.90 -1.75
CA PRO A 59 22.98 -10.05 -2.39
C PRO A 59 22.67 -9.68 -3.86
N ASN A 60 22.90 -10.62 -4.78
CA ASN A 60 22.45 -10.52 -6.15
C ASN A 60 20.96 -10.82 -6.18
N VAL A 61 20.16 -9.79 -6.31
CA VAL A 61 18.72 -9.87 -6.19
C VAL A 61 18.05 -9.33 -7.45
N ASP A 62 16.89 -9.89 -7.80
CA ASP A 62 16.13 -9.48 -8.98
C ASP A 62 15.53 -8.09 -8.74
N GLU A 63 16.07 -7.07 -9.42
CA GLU A 63 15.59 -5.68 -9.38
C GLU A 63 14.09 -5.57 -9.70
N ARG A 64 13.47 -6.57 -10.34
CA ARG A 64 12.01 -6.58 -10.56
C ARG A 64 11.21 -6.83 -9.28
N ARG A 65 11.85 -7.18 -8.17
CA ARG A 65 11.17 -7.60 -6.93
C ARG A 65 11.28 -6.60 -5.80
N HIS A 66 12.36 -5.83 -5.74
CA HIS A 66 12.57 -4.77 -4.74
C HIS A 66 13.71 -3.83 -5.18
N MET A 67 13.87 -2.71 -4.48
CA MET A 67 14.95 -1.76 -4.68
C MET A 67 16.29 -2.34 -4.20
N ASP A 68 17.38 -1.73 -4.68
CA ASP A 68 18.72 -2.01 -4.17
C ASP A 68 18.89 -1.53 -2.74
N PHE A 69 19.73 -2.23 -1.97
CA PHE A 69 20.17 -1.76 -0.67
C PHE A 69 20.87 -0.40 -0.76
N PRO A 70 20.77 0.45 0.29
CA PRO A 70 21.34 1.78 0.24
C PRO A 70 22.87 1.74 -0.02
N PRO A 71 23.43 2.68 -0.80
CA PRO A 71 24.87 2.81 -0.99
C PRO A 71 25.62 2.95 0.34
N SER A 72 26.69 2.17 0.50
CA SER A 72 27.65 2.40 1.58
C SER A 72 28.35 3.72 1.34
N SER A 73 28.42 4.56 2.37
CA SER A 73 29.25 5.76 2.34
C SER A 73 30.65 5.43 2.88
N PRO A 74 31.71 6.15 2.48
CA PRO A 74 33.05 5.93 3.04
C PRO A 74 33.01 5.95 4.57
N GLY A 75 33.40 4.84 5.21
CA GLY A 75 33.42 4.69 6.66
C GLY A 75 32.07 4.49 7.36
N LYS A 76 30.95 4.32 6.61
CA LYS A 76 29.62 4.05 7.19
C LYS A 76 28.87 2.98 6.41
N ASN A 77 28.45 1.93 7.12
CA ASN A 77 27.56 0.92 6.56
C ASN A 77 26.14 1.51 6.38
N PRO A 78 25.44 1.14 5.30
CA PRO A 78 24.08 1.58 5.06
C PRO A 78 23.15 0.96 6.11
N LEU A 79 22.31 1.81 6.71
CA LEU A 79 21.31 1.40 7.68
C LEU A 79 19.97 1.18 6.99
N PHE A 80 19.25 0.14 7.38
CA PHE A 80 17.89 -0.15 6.96
C PHE A 80 17.11 -0.80 8.10
N VAL A 81 15.81 -0.95 7.93
CA VAL A 81 14.92 -1.59 8.90
C VAL A 81 14.59 -3.01 8.45
N ALA A 82 14.65 -3.94 9.39
CA ALA A 82 14.05 -5.26 9.26
C ALA A 82 12.82 -5.34 10.17
N LYS A 83 11.62 -5.45 9.58
CA LYS A 83 10.38 -5.75 10.31
C LYS A 83 10.15 -7.26 10.28
N VAL A 84 10.36 -7.92 11.41
CA VAL A 84 10.37 -9.38 11.57
C VAL A 84 9.04 -9.85 12.19
N PHE A 85 8.34 -10.71 11.47
CA PHE A 85 7.01 -11.23 11.84
C PHE A 85 7.16 -12.60 12.47
N ASP A 86 7.62 -12.57 13.71
CA ASP A 86 7.92 -13.78 14.44
C ASP A 86 6.78 -14.13 15.41
N PRO A 87 6.08 -15.27 15.20
CA PRO A 87 4.95 -15.72 16.02
C PRO A 87 5.21 -15.76 17.53
N MET A 88 6.47 -15.93 17.95
CA MET A 88 6.84 -15.99 19.37
C MET A 88 6.70 -14.64 20.09
N PHE A 89 6.71 -13.53 19.35
CA PHE A 89 6.57 -12.18 19.91
C PHE A 89 5.15 -11.65 19.87
N PHE A 90 4.27 -12.26 19.09
CA PHE A 90 2.86 -11.90 19.08
C PHE A 90 2.22 -12.23 20.43
N CYS A 91 1.50 -11.27 21.00
CA CYS A 91 0.71 -11.52 22.19
C CYS A 91 -0.32 -12.63 21.89
N PRO A 92 -0.38 -13.72 22.67
CA PRO A 92 -1.43 -14.73 22.51
C PRO A 92 -2.78 -14.04 22.66
N GLN A 93 -3.45 -13.79 21.54
CA GLN A 93 -4.76 -13.18 21.59
C GLN A 93 -5.72 -14.14 22.30
N ILE A 94 -6.52 -13.60 23.21
CA ILE A 94 -7.61 -14.31 23.90
C ILE A 94 -8.80 -14.53 22.94
N ILE A 95 -8.66 -14.22 21.64
CA ILE A 95 -9.73 -14.26 20.65
C ILE A 95 -9.54 -15.47 19.72
N PRO A 96 -10.04 -16.66 20.09
CA PRO A 96 -10.13 -17.78 19.15
C PRO A 96 -10.95 -17.36 17.91
N PRO A 97 -10.64 -17.88 16.71
CA PRO A 97 -9.83 -19.08 16.47
C PRO A 97 -8.40 -18.83 15.94
N ILE A 98 -7.89 -17.60 15.91
CA ILE A 98 -6.63 -17.28 15.22
C ILE A 98 -5.43 -17.43 16.17
N ASP A 99 -4.51 -18.34 15.84
CA ASP A 99 -3.25 -18.49 16.60
C ASP A 99 -2.19 -17.45 16.19
N ASN A 100 -1.12 -17.34 16.99
CA ASN A 100 -0.04 -16.38 16.74
C ASN A 100 0.70 -16.62 15.42
N PHE A 101 0.77 -17.87 14.93
CA PHE A 101 1.43 -18.20 13.67
C PHE A 101 0.61 -17.68 12.49
N GLN A 102 -0.69 -17.91 12.54
CA GLN A 102 -1.64 -17.37 11.57
C GLN A 102 -1.63 -15.84 11.59
N LEU A 103 -1.60 -15.22 12.77
CA LEU A 103 -1.55 -13.77 12.89
C LEU A 103 -0.25 -13.18 12.31
N ALA A 104 0.90 -13.74 12.65
CA ALA A 104 2.20 -13.32 12.11
C ALA A 104 2.26 -13.48 10.58
N ASP A 105 1.83 -14.64 10.06
CA ASP A 105 1.78 -14.88 8.61
C ASP A 105 0.80 -13.94 7.91
N GLN A 106 -0.36 -13.64 8.50
CA GLN A 106 -1.33 -12.69 7.95
C GLN A 106 -0.75 -11.28 7.87
N ARG A 107 -0.13 -10.80 8.95
CA ARG A 107 0.50 -9.47 9.02
C ARG A 107 1.65 -9.34 8.03
N PHE A 108 2.54 -10.34 8.01
CA PHE A 108 3.63 -10.42 7.04
C PHE A 108 3.11 -10.43 5.60
N SER A 109 2.12 -11.28 5.29
CA SER A 109 1.57 -11.43 3.94
C SER A 109 0.91 -10.13 3.46
N ARG A 110 0.15 -9.44 4.32
CA ARG A 110 -0.49 -8.16 3.97
C ARG A 110 0.54 -7.08 3.69
N GLU A 111 1.48 -6.87 4.61
CA GLU A 111 2.49 -5.82 4.47
C GLU A 111 3.42 -6.07 3.29
N SER A 112 3.92 -7.31 3.14
CA SER A 112 4.77 -7.67 2.00
C SER A 112 4.04 -7.53 0.66
N SER A 113 2.77 -7.94 0.58
CA SER A 113 1.98 -7.80 -0.64
C SER A 113 1.68 -6.34 -0.99
N ALA A 114 1.37 -5.51 0.01
CA ALA A 114 1.11 -4.08 -0.18
C ALA A 114 2.37 -3.35 -0.66
N LEU A 115 3.51 -3.56 -0.01
CA LEU A 115 4.78 -2.94 -0.40
C LEU A 115 5.26 -3.46 -1.75
N GLN A 116 5.17 -4.75 -2.03
CA GLN A 116 5.52 -5.28 -3.35
C GLN A 116 4.60 -4.70 -4.45
N TYR A 117 3.32 -4.50 -4.17
CA TYR A 117 2.42 -3.84 -5.11
C TYR A 117 2.84 -2.39 -5.38
N LEU A 118 3.08 -1.61 -4.32
CA LEU A 118 3.56 -0.24 -4.42
C LEU A 118 4.91 -0.15 -5.15
N TYR A 119 5.79 -1.14 -4.98
CA TYR A 119 7.05 -1.23 -5.72
C TYR A 119 6.82 -1.45 -7.22
N ASN A 120 5.90 -2.33 -7.60
CA ASN A 120 5.53 -2.51 -9.00
C ASN A 120 4.94 -1.23 -9.60
N MET A 121 4.15 -0.48 -8.83
CA MET A 121 3.67 0.84 -9.24
C MET A 121 4.81 1.84 -9.36
N HIS A 122 5.79 1.82 -8.44
CA HIS A 122 7.00 2.64 -8.52
C HIS A 122 7.83 2.34 -9.77
N ILE A 123 8.03 1.07 -10.15
CA ILE A 123 8.72 0.72 -11.41
C ILE A 123 8.00 1.36 -12.61
N ARG A 124 6.67 1.38 -12.58
CA ARG A 124 5.83 1.88 -13.67
C ARG A 124 5.81 3.40 -13.77
N TYR A 125 5.67 4.10 -12.65
CA TYR A 125 5.44 5.54 -12.61
C TYR A 125 6.64 6.36 -12.12
N ARG A 126 7.61 5.71 -11.46
CA ARG A 126 8.86 6.30 -10.92
C ARG A 126 8.64 7.37 -9.84
N ASP A 127 7.50 7.38 -9.17
CA ASP A 127 7.09 8.46 -8.26
C ASP A 127 6.29 7.99 -7.01
N ILE A 128 6.44 6.72 -6.60
CA ILE A 128 5.71 6.14 -5.46
C ILE A 128 6.55 5.93 -4.20
N MET A 129 7.78 5.41 -4.33
CA MET A 129 8.63 4.95 -3.23
C MET A 129 9.93 5.75 -3.10
N GLY A 130 10.48 5.76 -1.89
CA GLY A 130 11.73 6.44 -1.57
C GLY A 130 11.55 7.95 -1.49
N HIS A 131 12.64 8.68 -1.27
CA HIS A 131 12.60 10.13 -1.23
C HIS A 131 12.24 10.71 -2.62
N PRO A 132 11.34 11.71 -2.73
CA PRO A 132 10.65 12.46 -1.67
C PRO A 132 9.25 11.92 -1.29
N HIS A 133 8.90 10.71 -1.71
CA HIS A 133 7.55 10.15 -1.59
C HIS A 133 7.25 9.57 -0.20
N MET A 134 5.97 9.28 0.03
CA MET A 134 5.48 8.83 1.33
C MET A 134 5.68 7.35 1.61
N VAL A 135 5.96 6.54 0.60
CA VAL A 135 6.26 5.13 0.80
C VAL A 135 7.77 5.01 1.02
N PRO A 136 8.24 4.30 2.06
CA PRO A 136 9.66 4.04 2.23
C PRO A 136 10.20 3.22 1.05
N GLU A 137 11.50 3.30 0.80
CA GLU A 137 12.15 2.34 -0.11
C GLU A 137 11.92 0.90 0.39
N TYR A 138 11.60 0.00 -0.54
CA TYR A 138 11.32 -1.41 -0.24
C TYR A 138 12.48 -2.27 -0.72
N TYR A 139 13.19 -2.94 0.20
CA TYR A 139 14.33 -3.82 -0.08
C TYR A 139 13.95 -5.31 -0.06
N GLY A 140 12.65 -5.60 -0.17
CA GLY A 140 12.14 -6.95 -0.38
C GLY A 140 11.55 -7.61 0.85
N ASN A 141 10.92 -8.75 0.61
CA ASN A 141 10.46 -9.69 1.63
C ASN A 141 11.40 -10.90 1.67
N TRP A 142 11.72 -11.33 2.89
CA TRP A 142 12.78 -12.29 3.17
C TRP A 142 12.28 -13.37 4.12
N ALA A 143 12.87 -14.57 3.99
CA ALA A 143 12.83 -15.57 5.05
C ALA A 143 14.11 -15.41 5.88
N VAL A 144 13.97 -15.26 7.19
CA VAL A 144 15.09 -15.02 8.10
C VAL A 144 15.30 -16.27 8.94
N GLU A 145 16.53 -16.78 8.93
CA GLU A 145 16.98 -17.86 9.81
C GLU A 145 17.28 -17.30 11.21
N ILE A 146 16.66 -17.89 12.23
CA ILE A 146 16.86 -17.57 13.64
C ILE A 146 17.38 -18.81 14.34
N GLY A 147 18.58 -18.71 14.94
CA GLY A 147 19.14 -19.74 15.81
C GLY A 147 18.45 -19.78 17.18
N LEU A 148 18.24 -20.98 17.69
CA LEU A 148 17.67 -21.27 19.01
C LEU A 148 18.77 -21.77 19.96
N ASP A 149 18.52 -21.65 21.26
CA ASP A 149 19.49 -22.02 22.32
C ASP A 149 19.83 -23.52 22.32
N ASP A 150 18.95 -24.37 21.80
CA ASP A 150 19.16 -25.80 21.65
C ASP A 150 19.95 -26.19 20.38
N GLY A 151 20.43 -25.19 19.62
CA GLY A 151 21.13 -25.36 18.36
C GLY A 151 20.21 -25.63 17.17
N GLU A 152 18.89 -25.66 17.37
CA GLU A 152 17.94 -25.71 16.26
C GLU A 152 17.82 -24.35 15.57
N THR A 153 17.33 -24.36 14.34
CA THR A 153 17.03 -23.14 13.57
C THR A 153 15.56 -23.11 13.22
N ARG A 154 14.97 -21.93 13.24
CA ARG A 154 13.63 -21.68 12.70
C ARG A 154 13.66 -20.52 11.71
N TYR A 155 12.62 -20.44 10.90
CA TYR A 155 12.50 -19.41 9.88
C TYR A 155 11.27 -18.54 10.13
N VAL A 156 11.41 -17.25 9.85
CA VAL A 156 10.32 -16.28 9.99
C VAL A 156 10.29 -15.33 8.80
N GLY A 157 9.14 -14.74 8.52
CA GLY A 157 9.02 -13.71 7.49
C GLY A 157 9.58 -12.38 7.97
N ALA A 158 10.28 -11.66 7.10
CA ALA A 158 10.70 -10.28 7.35
C ALA A 158 10.50 -9.40 6.12
N VAL A 159 10.22 -8.12 6.36
CA VAL A 159 10.23 -7.08 5.33
C VAL A 159 11.42 -6.17 5.60
N LEU A 160 12.24 -5.96 4.58
CA LEU A 160 13.35 -5.00 4.64
C LEU A 160 12.95 -3.70 3.94
N MET A 161 13.17 -2.56 4.58
CA MET A 161 12.75 -1.24 4.07
C MET A 161 13.68 -0.11 4.55
N GLU A 162 13.51 1.07 3.96
CA GLU A 162 14.24 2.30 4.31
C GLU A 162 14.23 2.56 5.82
N TYR A 163 15.38 2.92 6.38
CA TYR A 163 15.42 3.45 7.74
C TYR A 163 14.99 4.92 7.75
N ILE A 164 13.79 5.15 8.27
CA ILE A 164 13.24 6.50 8.44
C ILE A 164 13.81 7.14 9.70
N ASN A 165 14.84 7.98 9.51
CA ASN A 165 15.48 8.73 10.59
C ASN A 165 14.76 10.06 10.85
N GLY A 166 13.52 9.96 11.32
CA GLY A 166 12.70 11.09 11.77
C GLY A 166 11.76 10.67 12.90
N PRO A 167 11.18 11.62 13.65
CA PRO A 167 10.15 11.31 14.62
C PRO A 167 8.80 11.02 13.94
N SER A 168 7.98 10.19 14.58
CA SER A 168 6.55 10.11 14.27
C SER A 168 5.79 11.31 14.82
N ILE A 169 4.62 11.63 14.27
CA ILE A 169 3.72 12.66 14.81
C ILE A 169 3.42 12.39 16.28
N GLU A 170 3.19 11.13 16.66
CA GLU A 170 2.98 10.72 18.05
C GLU A 170 4.15 11.15 18.97
N LYS A 171 5.40 10.97 18.52
CA LYS A 171 6.58 11.37 19.29
C LYS A 171 6.78 12.88 19.38
N LEU A 172 6.27 13.62 18.40
CA LEU A 172 6.27 15.08 18.40
C LEU A 172 5.21 15.67 19.33
N CYS A 173 4.32 14.84 19.86
CA CYS A 173 3.20 15.28 20.67
C CYS A 173 3.20 14.61 22.04
N PHE A 174 2.29 15.06 22.89
CA PHE A 174 1.73 14.25 23.97
C PHE A 174 0.21 14.16 23.76
N ARG A 175 -0.44 13.17 24.35
CA ARG A 175 -1.90 13.08 24.34
C ARG A 175 -2.48 13.59 25.65
N ASP A 176 -3.59 14.33 25.58
CA ASP A 176 -4.38 14.69 26.76
C ASP A 176 -5.30 13.53 27.21
N THR A 177 -6.14 13.82 28.20
CA THR A 177 -7.10 12.85 28.76
C THR A 177 -8.16 12.39 27.78
N GLU A 178 -8.46 13.20 26.78
CA GLU A 178 -9.39 12.95 25.68
C GLU A 178 -8.71 12.25 24.50
N GLY A 179 -7.39 12.01 24.59
CA GLY A 179 -6.60 11.37 23.55
C GLY A 179 -6.15 12.31 22.43
N ARG A 180 -6.35 13.62 22.55
CA ARG A 180 -5.99 14.61 21.52
C ARG A 180 -4.50 14.91 21.57
N LEU A 181 -3.88 15.12 20.41
CA LEU A 181 -2.47 15.43 20.27
C LEU A 181 -2.18 16.89 20.63
N HIS A 182 -1.15 17.12 21.42
CA HIS A 182 -0.62 18.44 21.73
C HIS A 182 0.85 18.49 21.27
N PRO A 183 1.16 19.26 20.20
CA PRO A 183 2.52 19.41 19.72
C PRO A 183 3.45 19.89 20.84
N ARG A 184 4.63 19.26 20.93
CA ARG A 184 5.69 19.71 21.84
C ARG A 184 6.44 20.86 21.21
N ASP A 185 6.95 21.77 22.05
CA ASP A 185 7.91 22.79 21.65
C ASP A 185 9.32 22.18 21.43
N CYS A 186 9.42 21.10 20.68
CA CYS A 186 10.69 20.48 20.31
C CYS A 186 10.96 20.66 18.81
N PRO A 187 12.10 21.24 18.43
CA PRO A 187 12.46 21.32 17.03
C PRO A 187 12.82 19.93 16.48
N ILE A 188 12.46 19.68 15.22
CA ILE A 188 12.88 18.50 14.45
C ILE A 188 14.28 18.78 13.90
N TYR A 189 15.22 17.89 14.15
CA TYR A 189 16.58 18.03 13.62
C TYR A 189 16.81 17.14 12.40
N ALA A 190 17.47 17.69 11.39
CA ALA A 190 17.99 16.88 10.31
C ALA A 190 19.17 16.04 10.83
N PRO A 191 19.28 14.75 10.45
CA PRO A 191 20.33 13.86 10.96
C PRO A 191 21.75 14.38 10.80
N ASP A 192 22.00 15.12 9.72
CA ASP A 192 23.34 15.58 9.33
C ASP A 192 23.58 17.07 9.64
N THR A 193 22.57 17.79 10.16
CA THR A 193 22.63 19.24 10.43
C THR A 193 21.87 19.60 11.71
N PRO A 194 22.38 19.22 12.89
CA PRO A 194 21.72 19.49 14.18
C PRO A 194 21.63 20.98 14.54
N ALA A 195 22.32 21.87 13.82
CA ALA A 195 22.36 23.30 14.13
C ALA A 195 21.06 24.06 13.78
N HIS A 196 20.21 23.50 12.90
CA HIS A 196 19.00 24.18 12.41
C HIS A 196 17.78 23.27 12.53
N GLY A 197 17.25 23.18 13.75
CA GLY A 197 16.01 22.47 14.00
C GLY A 197 14.79 23.21 13.43
N LEU A 198 13.81 22.48 12.89
CA LEU A 198 12.52 23.02 12.45
C LEU A 198 11.51 22.97 13.60
N THR A 199 11.05 24.12 14.06
CA THR A 199 9.91 24.20 15.00
C THR A 199 8.64 23.74 14.31
N VAL A 200 7.87 22.88 14.99
CA VAL A 200 6.61 22.33 14.48
C VAL A 200 5.46 23.29 14.80
N ASP A 201 5.44 24.43 14.12
CA ASP A 201 4.35 25.40 14.21
C ASP A 201 3.12 24.97 13.37
N GLU A 202 2.04 25.74 13.43
CA GLU A 202 0.81 25.44 12.69
C GLU A 202 1.03 25.35 11.17
N ASP A 203 1.87 26.21 10.59
CA ASP A 203 2.14 26.21 9.15
C ASP A 203 2.87 24.91 8.75
N VAL A 204 3.85 24.47 9.55
CA VAL A 204 4.53 23.18 9.34
C VAL A 204 3.56 22.02 9.46
N ARG A 205 2.65 22.03 10.45
CA ARG A 205 1.63 20.97 10.62
C ARG A 205 0.67 20.92 9.42
N LYS A 206 0.24 22.08 8.90
CA LYS A 206 -0.60 22.19 7.71
C LYS A 206 0.11 21.68 6.46
N GLU A 207 1.40 21.96 6.30
CA GLU A 207 2.20 21.44 5.18
C GLU A 207 2.42 19.92 5.27
N VAL A 208 2.65 19.39 6.47
CA VAL A 208 2.68 17.93 6.73
C VAL A 208 1.36 17.30 6.34
N LEU A 209 0.24 17.86 6.80
CA LEU A 209 -1.08 17.35 6.49
C LEU A 209 -1.36 17.40 4.99
N LYS A 210 -1.06 18.51 4.33
CA LYS A 210 -1.19 18.66 2.88
C LYS A 210 -0.48 17.52 2.13
N LYS A 211 0.79 17.27 2.43
CA LYS A 211 1.57 16.18 1.80
C LYS A 211 0.98 14.81 2.07
N PHE A 212 0.53 14.56 3.30
CA PHE A 212 -0.15 13.34 3.68
C PHE A 212 -1.42 13.10 2.83
N LEU A 213 -2.28 14.11 2.74
CA LEU A 213 -3.55 14.02 1.99
C LEU A 213 -3.30 13.84 0.49
N GLU A 214 -2.36 14.58 -0.10
CA GLU A 214 -2.01 14.47 -1.52
C GLU A 214 -1.48 13.07 -1.86
N GLY A 215 -0.55 12.55 -1.06
CA GLY A 215 0.00 11.23 -1.32
C GLY A 215 -1.01 10.12 -1.02
N PHE A 216 -1.92 10.30 -0.07
CA PHE A 216 -2.99 9.33 0.19
C PHE A 216 -3.97 9.28 -0.98
N ALA A 217 -4.38 10.43 -1.52
CA ALA A 217 -5.19 10.49 -2.73
C ALA A 217 -4.48 9.79 -3.91
N GLY A 218 -3.16 9.99 -4.05
CA GLY A 218 -2.33 9.27 -5.01
C GLY A 218 -2.34 7.75 -4.81
N HIS A 219 -2.20 7.27 -3.57
CA HIS A 219 -2.30 5.85 -3.24
C HIS A 219 -3.68 5.27 -3.54
N PHE A 220 -4.73 6.00 -3.19
CA PHE A 220 -6.11 5.59 -3.48
C PHE A 220 -6.37 5.51 -4.99
N HIS A 221 -5.77 6.42 -5.75
CA HIS A 221 -5.81 6.41 -7.21
C HIS A 221 -5.15 5.18 -7.83
N ILE A 222 -4.10 4.63 -7.21
CA ILE A 222 -3.51 3.35 -7.64
C ILE A 222 -4.16 2.14 -6.96
N GLY A 223 -5.29 2.31 -6.28
CA GLY A 223 -6.07 1.22 -5.68
C GLY A 223 -5.51 0.71 -4.36
N VAL A 224 -4.75 1.54 -3.64
CA VAL A 224 -4.22 1.26 -2.31
C VAL A 224 -4.98 2.10 -1.29
N GLU A 225 -5.64 1.42 -0.36
CA GLU A 225 -6.33 2.03 0.76
C GLU A 225 -5.56 1.76 2.06
N HIS A 226 -5.34 2.82 2.82
CA HIS A 226 -4.70 2.73 4.13
C HIS A 226 -5.79 2.75 5.21
N TYR A 227 -5.77 1.74 6.08
CA TYR A 227 -6.63 1.69 7.25
C TYR A 227 -5.77 1.98 8.49
N GLY A 228 -6.00 3.11 9.14
CA GLY A 228 -5.22 3.51 10.32
C GLY A 228 -4.08 4.46 9.98
N ALA A 229 -4.43 5.69 9.60
CA ALA A 229 -3.49 6.82 9.54
C ALA A 229 -3.13 7.28 10.96
N LEU A 230 -2.58 6.37 11.76
CA LEU A 230 -2.22 6.61 13.15
C LEU A 230 -1.04 7.59 13.21
N ALA A 231 -1.10 8.54 14.12
CA ALA A 231 0.01 9.47 14.38
C ALA A 231 1.34 8.75 14.69
N SER A 232 1.28 7.52 15.22
CA SER A 232 2.44 6.67 15.50
C SER A 232 3.11 6.12 14.24
N ASN A 233 2.37 6.02 13.14
CA ASN A 233 2.81 5.48 11.85
C ASN A 233 3.12 6.57 10.81
N LEU A 234 2.87 7.85 11.13
CA LEU A 234 3.18 8.99 10.27
C LEU A 234 4.48 9.65 10.73
N PHE A 235 5.53 9.53 9.91
CA PHE A 235 6.86 10.04 10.19
C PHE A 235 7.14 11.33 9.43
N VAL A 236 7.81 12.25 10.09
CA VAL A 236 8.12 13.59 9.57
C VAL A 236 9.63 13.74 9.44
N LEU A 237 10.11 14.09 8.25
CA LEU A 237 11.54 14.25 7.97
C LEU A 237 11.79 15.59 7.31
N LEU A 238 12.95 16.16 7.61
CA LEU A 238 13.47 17.32 6.88
C LEU A 238 14.20 16.84 5.63
N ASP A 239 13.91 17.49 4.50
CA ASP A 239 14.57 17.21 3.24
C ASP A 239 16.08 17.48 3.31
N ARG A 240 16.87 16.57 2.73
CA ARG A 240 18.34 16.63 2.65
C ARG A 240 18.72 17.35 1.37
N GLY A 241 18.70 18.68 1.35
CA GLY A 241 19.37 19.38 0.24
C GLY A 241 18.98 20.81 -0.10
N ALA A 242 18.00 21.42 0.57
CA ALA A 242 17.64 22.81 0.27
C ALA A 242 17.66 23.68 1.52
N ALA A 243 18.02 24.95 1.35
CA ALA A 243 17.74 26.02 2.31
C ALA A 243 16.22 26.23 2.58
N ARG A 244 15.36 25.32 2.09
CA ARG A 244 13.92 25.31 2.28
C ARG A 244 13.49 24.18 3.21
N LYS A 245 12.54 24.53 4.08
CA LYS A 245 11.77 23.73 5.04
C LYS A 245 10.86 22.69 4.36
N VAL A 246 11.34 21.96 3.35
CA VAL A 246 10.48 20.93 2.74
C VAL A 246 10.45 19.73 3.67
N VAL A 247 9.24 19.36 4.08
CA VAL A 247 9.00 18.24 4.96
C VAL A 247 8.64 17.03 4.09
N ARG A 248 9.31 15.89 4.28
CA ARG A 248 8.84 14.60 3.75
C ARG A 248 7.97 13.95 4.82
N VAL A 249 6.81 13.45 4.42
CA VAL A 249 5.95 12.63 5.28
C VAL A 249 6.07 11.20 4.81
N VAL A 250 6.27 10.25 5.72
CA VAL A 250 6.37 8.81 5.40
C VAL A 250 5.32 8.05 6.20
N ILE A 251 4.56 7.21 5.52
CA ILE A 251 3.60 6.28 6.15
C ILE A 251 4.34 4.97 6.39
N LEU A 252 4.25 4.44 7.61
CA LEU A 252 4.72 3.11 7.97
C LEU A 252 3.54 2.20 8.31
N ASP A 253 3.85 0.92 8.52
CA ASP A 253 2.89 -0.14 8.88
C ASP A 253 1.81 -0.39 7.81
N TYR A 254 2.21 -1.10 6.76
CA TYR A 254 1.30 -1.48 5.68
C TYR A 254 0.53 -2.77 6.00
N SER A 255 0.56 -3.25 7.25
CA SER A 255 -0.07 -4.52 7.64
C SER A 255 -1.60 -4.51 7.60
N THR A 256 -2.19 -3.31 7.60
CA THR A 256 -3.63 -3.06 7.47
C THR A 256 -4.02 -2.53 6.09
N CYS A 257 -3.04 -2.26 5.20
CA CYS A 257 -3.33 -1.74 3.87
C CYS A 257 -4.12 -2.74 3.03
N ARG A 258 -5.05 -2.21 2.23
CA ARG A 258 -5.82 -2.98 1.25
C ARG A 258 -5.42 -2.57 -0.15
N VAL A 259 -4.90 -3.53 -0.91
CA VAL A 259 -4.71 -3.39 -2.35
C VAL A 259 -5.94 -3.95 -3.04
N PHE A 260 -6.76 -3.10 -3.64
CA PHE A 260 -8.07 -3.49 -4.17
C PHE A 260 -7.97 -4.70 -5.12
N GLU A 261 -7.05 -4.68 -6.09
CA GLU A 261 -6.87 -5.77 -7.06
C GLU A 261 -6.45 -7.13 -6.44
N LYS A 262 -5.98 -7.13 -5.19
CA LYS A 262 -5.63 -8.34 -4.45
C LYS A 262 -6.77 -8.86 -3.58
N THR A 263 -7.86 -8.10 -3.42
CA THR A 263 -9.03 -8.52 -2.63
C THR A 263 -9.84 -9.59 -3.36
N THR A 264 -10.64 -10.34 -2.61
CA THR A 264 -11.63 -11.25 -3.18
C THR A 264 -12.71 -10.50 -3.96
N GLN A 265 -13.06 -9.29 -3.52
CA GLN A 265 -14.03 -8.41 -4.18
C GLN A 265 -13.62 -8.09 -5.62
N ALA A 266 -12.35 -7.78 -5.88
CA ALA A 266 -11.86 -7.52 -7.23
C ALA A 266 -11.84 -8.77 -8.15
N ARG A 267 -12.12 -9.96 -7.61
CA ARG A 267 -12.17 -11.23 -8.35
C ARG A 267 -13.59 -11.72 -8.62
N THR A 268 -14.62 -11.10 -8.06
CA THR A 268 -16.00 -11.52 -8.32
C THR A 268 -16.46 -11.03 -9.68
N GLU A 269 -17.29 -11.81 -10.37
CA GLU A 269 -17.88 -11.43 -11.67
C GLU A 269 -18.72 -10.15 -11.57
N GLU A 270 -19.27 -9.89 -10.38
CA GLU A 270 -20.07 -8.70 -10.05
C GLU A 270 -19.25 -7.41 -10.15
N TRP A 271 -17.95 -7.45 -9.79
CA TRP A 271 -17.00 -6.37 -10.01
C TRP A 271 -16.24 -6.61 -11.31
N TRP A 272 -16.92 -6.32 -12.41
CA TRP A 272 -16.38 -6.46 -13.77
C TRP A 272 -15.14 -5.60 -14.06
N TYR A 273 -14.79 -4.68 -13.17
CA TYR A 273 -13.52 -3.99 -13.21
C TYR A 273 -12.51 -4.80 -12.39
N SER A 274 -11.52 -5.40 -13.04
CA SER A 274 -10.32 -5.92 -12.37
C SER A 274 -9.47 -4.82 -11.67
N ARG A 275 -9.99 -3.59 -11.65
CA ARG A 275 -9.43 -2.38 -11.05
C ARG A 275 -10.53 -1.61 -10.34
N TYR A 276 -10.20 -0.93 -9.28
CA TYR A 276 -11.10 -0.01 -8.62
C TYR A 276 -11.49 1.13 -9.58
N PRO A 277 -12.75 1.63 -9.60
CA PRO A 277 -13.18 2.68 -10.52
C PRO A 277 -12.28 3.93 -10.50
N ILE A 278 -11.72 4.28 -9.34
CA ILE A 278 -10.82 5.43 -9.18
C ILE A 278 -9.49 5.22 -9.90
N GLN A 279 -9.04 3.97 -10.09
CA GLN A 279 -7.84 3.64 -10.89
C GLN A 279 -8.05 3.85 -12.40
N LEU A 280 -9.25 4.18 -12.83
CA LEU A 280 -9.59 4.45 -14.23
C LEU A 280 -9.60 5.95 -14.54
N LEU A 281 -9.44 6.78 -13.52
CA LEU A 281 -9.31 8.22 -13.68
C LEU A 281 -7.97 8.56 -14.35
N PRO A 282 -7.86 9.71 -15.04
CA PRO A 282 -6.58 10.19 -15.56
C PRO A 282 -5.66 10.70 -14.44
N HIS A 283 -6.24 11.15 -13.33
CA HIS A 283 -5.54 11.76 -12.20
C HIS A 283 -6.14 11.30 -10.86
N PRO A 284 -5.41 11.45 -9.75
CA PRO A 284 -5.95 11.17 -8.42
C PRO A 284 -7.21 11.97 -8.11
N PRO A 285 -8.10 11.43 -7.25
CA PRO A 285 -9.23 12.21 -6.79
C PRO A 285 -8.78 13.39 -5.95
N HIS A 286 -9.54 14.47 -5.96
CA HIS A 286 -9.27 15.61 -5.10
C HIS A 286 -9.39 15.19 -3.63
N PRO A 287 -8.45 15.55 -2.72
CA PRO A 287 -8.51 15.18 -1.30
C PRO A 287 -9.83 15.51 -0.58
N PHE A 288 -10.49 16.61 -0.97
CA PHE A 288 -11.86 16.97 -0.53
C PHE A 288 -12.89 15.85 -0.71
N GLU A 289 -12.75 15.01 -1.73
CA GLU A 289 -13.70 13.91 -2.00
C GLU A 289 -13.45 12.68 -1.11
N THR A 290 -12.29 12.61 -0.46
CA THR A 290 -11.84 11.45 0.31
C THR A 290 -11.67 11.73 1.81
N PHE A 291 -11.57 12.99 2.21
CA PHE A 291 -11.26 13.37 3.58
C PHE A 291 -12.23 14.42 4.12
N ASN A 292 -12.60 14.22 5.37
CA ASN A 292 -13.22 15.22 6.24
C ASN A 292 -12.48 15.21 7.59
N VAL A 293 -12.89 16.08 8.52
CA VAL A 293 -12.27 16.16 9.86
C VAL A 293 -12.40 14.82 10.61
N GLU A 294 -13.53 14.13 10.49
CA GLU A 294 -13.77 12.83 11.14
C GLU A 294 -12.79 11.74 10.68
N ALA A 295 -12.47 11.71 9.38
CA ALA A 295 -11.48 10.79 8.82
C ALA A 295 -10.05 11.04 9.36
N LEU A 296 -9.83 12.15 10.05
CA LEU A 296 -8.57 12.55 10.67
C LEU A 296 -8.64 12.50 12.21
N GLU A 297 -9.56 11.73 12.80
CA GLU A 297 -9.75 11.65 14.26
C GLU A 297 -8.47 11.32 15.04
N GLU A 298 -7.62 10.47 14.49
CA GLU A 298 -6.32 10.07 15.06
C GLU A 298 -5.29 11.21 15.11
N LEU A 299 -5.57 12.30 14.38
CA LEU A 299 -4.79 13.52 14.28
C LEU A 299 -5.49 14.73 14.95
N HIS A 300 -6.56 14.53 15.70
CA HIS A 300 -7.16 15.60 16.50
C HIS A 300 -6.12 16.26 17.42
N GLY A 301 -6.12 17.59 17.47
CA GLY A 301 -5.11 18.41 18.13
C GLY A 301 -3.79 18.60 17.35
N TRP A 302 -3.46 17.71 16.40
CA TRP A 302 -2.44 18.00 15.39
C TRP A 302 -2.99 18.86 14.25
N ILE A 303 -4.26 18.73 13.90
CA ILE A 303 -4.93 19.64 12.97
C ILE A 303 -5.29 20.97 13.66
N SER A 304 -5.74 21.97 12.90
CA SER A 304 -6.09 23.27 13.49
C SER A 304 -7.38 23.15 14.32
N ALA A 305 -7.39 23.71 15.52
CA ALA A 305 -8.56 23.65 16.42
C ALA A 305 -9.81 24.25 15.77
N GLU A 306 -9.64 25.29 14.94
CA GLU A 306 -10.76 25.92 14.24
C GLU A 306 -11.49 24.99 13.27
N TRP A 307 -10.78 23.99 12.72
CA TRP A 307 -11.37 23.00 11.82
C TRP A 307 -12.23 21.99 12.56
N GLU A 308 -11.88 21.71 13.81
CA GLU A 308 -12.64 20.78 14.65
C GLU A 308 -13.90 21.45 15.21
N GLU A 309 -13.87 22.76 15.43
CA GLU A 309 -15.04 23.54 15.82
C GLU A 309 -15.98 23.82 14.63
N GLU A 310 -15.40 24.07 13.45
CA GLU A 310 -16.14 24.42 12.23
C GLU A 310 -15.57 23.69 11.01
N TYR A 311 -16.16 22.53 10.68
CA TYR A 311 -15.67 21.66 9.60
C TYR A 311 -15.62 22.37 8.24
N ALA A 312 -16.49 23.35 8.00
CA ALA A 312 -16.48 24.16 6.78
C ALA A 312 -15.14 24.88 6.54
N LYS A 313 -14.41 25.25 7.61
CA LYS A 313 -13.09 25.88 7.48
C LYS A 313 -12.04 24.90 6.95
N PHE A 314 -12.15 23.62 7.27
CA PHE A 314 -11.30 22.59 6.69
C PHE A 314 -11.60 22.41 5.19
N ASP A 315 -12.88 22.39 4.84
CA ASP A 315 -13.33 22.33 3.45
C ASP A 315 -12.83 23.52 2.63
N ASP A 316 -12.91 24.73 3.19
CA ASP A 316 -12.38 25.95 2.58
C ASP A 316 -10.85 25.88 2.45
N TRP A 317 -10.15 25.37 3.46
CA TRP A 317 -8.70 25.16 3.39
C TRP A 317 -8.31 24.17 2.28
N LEU A 318 -9.07 23.09 2.10
CA LEU A 318 -8.88 22.13 1.01
C LEU A 318 -9.18 22.74 -0.36
N ARG A 319 -10.07 23.74 -0.45
CA ARG A 319 -10.45 24.39 -1.72
C ARG A 319 -9.54 25.55 -2.11
N ASP A 320 -8.75 26.07 -1.17
CA ASP A 320 -7.84 27.18 -1.41
C ASP A 320 -6.68 26.77 -2.35
N GLU A 321 -6.43 27.60 -3.36
CA GLU A 321 -5.41 27.39 -4.40
C GLU A 321 -3.97 27.32 -3.86
N ARG A 322 -3.69 27.94 -2.72
CA ARG A 322 -2.39 27.92 -2.04
C ARG A 322 -2.15 26.59 -1.32
N ASN A 323 -3.23 25.91 -0.94
CA ASN A 323 -3.20 24.63 -0.24
C ASN A 323 -3.32 23.49 -1.25
N ILE A 324 -4.51 22.90 -1.44
CA ILE A 324 -4.69 21.75 -2.32
C ILE A 324 -5.14 22.15 -3.73
N GLY A 325 -6.06 23.11 -3.84
CA GLY A 325 -6.60 23.58 -5.10
C GLY A 325 -8.13 23.57 -5.19
N PRO A 326 -8.70 24.10 -6.29
CA PRO A 326 -10.14 24.02 -6.52
C PRO A 326 -10.61 22.59 -6.80
N VAL A 327 -11.83 22.26 -6.36
CA VAL A 327 -12.50 20.96 -6.56
C VAL A 327 -13.11 20.90 -7.96
N VAL A 328 -12.23 20.76 -8.96
CA VAL A 328 -12.60 20.66 -10.38
C VAL A 328 -11.73 19.61 -11.07
N ASP A 329 -12.24 19.02 -12.13
CA ASP A 329 -11.41 18.18 -13.02
C ASP A 329 -10.34 19.04 -13.68
N GLY A 330 -9.09 18.61 -13.58
CA GLY A 330 -7.96 19.34 -14.14
C GLY A 330 -6.71 18.48 -14.28
N ALA A 331 -5.57 19.14 -14.49
CA ALA A 331 -4.29 18.48 -14.71
C ALA A 331 -3.73 17.76 -13.47
N LYS A 332 -4.25 18.09 -12.27
CA LYS A 332 -3.77 17.56 -10.99
C LYS A 332 -4.78 16.61 -10.33
N TRP A 333 -6.06 16.97 -10.38
CA TRP A 333 -7.13 16.33 -9.63
C TRP A 333 -8.31 15.97 -10.50
N PHE A 334 -9.11 15.03 -10.00
CA PHE A 334 -10.37 14.63 -10.57
C PHE A 334 -11.45 14.61 -9.48
N VAL A 335 -12.71 14.86 -9.83
CA VAL A 335 -13.83 14.85 -8.89
C VAL A 335 -14.72 13.61 -9.08
N PHE A 336 -15.39 13.17 -8.01
CA PHE A 336 -16.13 11.90 -8.02
C PHE A 336 -17.36 11.93 -8.91
N THR A 337 -17.95 13.11 -9.14
CA THR A 337 -19.04 13.31 -10.10
C THR A 337 -18.66 12.77 -11.48
N SER A 338 -17.42 12.95 -11.89
CA SER A 338 -16.90 12.49 -13.18
C SER A 338 -16.68 10.97 -13.24
N ILE A 339 -16.42 10.29 -12.12
CA ILE A 339 -16.45 8.81 -12.04
C ILE A 339 -17.85 8.32 -12.41
N ARG A 340 -18.88 8.94 -11.82
CA ARG A 340 -20.28 8.53 -12.06
C ARG A 340 -20.65 8.68 -13.54
N PHE A 341 -20.26 9.78 -14.17
CA PHE A 341 -20.46 9.96 -15.61
C PHE A 341 -19.73 8.92 -16.44
N MET A 342 -18.47 8.59 -16.12
CA MET A 342 -17.72 7.56 -16.83
C MET A 342 -18.31 6.15 -16.65
N ALA A 343 -18.79 5.82 -15.45
CA ALA A 343 -19.46 4.56 -15.19
C ALA A 343 -20.74 4.41 -16.03
N ILE A 344 -21.59 5.45 -16.03
CA ILE A 344 -22.83 5.48 -16.84
C ILE A 344 -22.51 5.35 -18.33
N LYS A 345 -21.54 6.12 -18.84
CA LYS A 345 -21.16 6.09 -20.26
C LYS A 345 -20.68 4.70 -20.69
N ARG A 346 -19.85 4.04 -19.87
CA ARG A 346 -19.35 2.69 -20.18
C ARG A 346 -20.45 1.63 -20.13
N GLU A 347 -21.42 1.78 -19.23
CA GLU A 347 -22.59 0.91 -19.17
C GLU A 347 -23.44 1.04 -20.44
N GLN A 348 -23.64 2.27 -20.93
CA GLN A 348 -24.31 2.53 -22.21
C GLN A 348 -23.56 1.90 -23.40
N GLU A 349 -22.25 2.13 -23.52
CA GLU A 349 -21.42 1.54 -24.58
C GLU A 349 -21.49 0.01 -24.58
N ARG A 350 -21.56 -0.62 -23.40
CA ARG A 350 -21.72 -2.07 -23.27
C ARG A 350 -23.09 -2.56 -23.67
N ALA A 351 -24.16 -1.89 -23.26
CA ALA A 351 -25.52 -2.21 -23.68
C ALA A 351 -25.64 -2.17 -25.21
N GLU A 352 -24.99 -1.20 -25.84
CA GLU A 352 -24.92 -1.13 -27.31
C GLU A 352 -24.13 -2.28 -27.94
N VAL A 353 -22.99 -2.67 -27.37
CA VAL A 353 -22.19 -3.81 -27.87
C VAL A 353 -22.94 -5.13 -27.69
N ALA A 354 -23.57 -5.34 -26.54
CA ALA A 354 -24.36 -6.53 -26.25
C ALA A 354 -25.56 -6.63 -27.20
N GLU A 355 -26.25 -5.52 -27.46
CA GLU A 355 -27.36 -5.47 -28.41
C GLU A 355 -26.90 -5.73 -29.84
N LYS A 356 -25.75 -5.17 -30.26
CA LYS A 356 -25.15 -5.47 -31.57
C LYS A 356 -24.79 -6.95 -31.69
N LYS A 357 -24.25 -7.56 -30.63
CA LYS A 357 -23.93 -9.00 -30.61
C LYS A 357 -25.20 -9.85 -30.71
N ARG A 358 -26.23 -9.54 -29.92
CA ARG A 358 -27.54 -10.21 -29.97
C ARG A 358 -28.15 -10.16 -31.38
N LYS A 359 -28.17 -8.97 -32.00
CA LYS A 359 -28.66 -8.79 -33.38
C LYS A 359 -27.87 -9.62 -34.40
N ARG A 360 -26.54 -9.73 -34.25
CA ARG A 360 -25.69 -10.58 -35.12
C ARG A 360 -26.00 -12.06 -34.95
N GLU A 361 -26.18 -12.52 -33.72
CA GLU A 361 -26.54 -13.92 -33.43
C GLU A 361 -27.94 -14.27 -33.96
N GLU A 362 -28.91 -13.36 -33.82
CA GLU A 362 -30.25 -13.51 -34.40
C GLU A 362 -30.21 -13.54 -35.94
N ALA A 363 -29.44 -12.64 -36.56
CA ALA A 363 -29.25 -12.62 -38.00
C ALA A 363 -28.61 -13.93 -38.51
N ALA A 364 -27.59 -14.44 -37.82
CA ALA A 364 -26.93 -15.70 -38.15
C ALA A 364 -27.88 -16.90 -38.05
N LYS A 365 -28.76 -16.93 -37.04
CA LYS A 365 -29.81 -17.97 -36.91
C LYS A 365 -30.86 -17.90 -38.04
N SER A 366 -31.14 -16.70 -38.56
CA SER A 366 -32.11 -16.51 -39.66
C SER A 366 -31.56 -16.86 -41.05
N TRP A 367 -30.24 -16.92 -41.22
CA TRP A 367 -29.56 -17.17 -42.49
C TRP A 367 -29.79 -18.58 -43.08
N PRO A 368 -29.67 -19.69 -42.32
CA PRO A 368 -29.93 -21.03 -42.85
C PRO A 368 -31.37 -21.20 -43.35
N ALA A 369 -32.36 -20.57 -42.70
CA ALA A 369 -33.76 -20.65 -43.11
C ALA A 369 -34.06 -19.94 -44.44
N LYS A 370 -33.31 -18.87 -44.76
CA LYS A 370 -33.43 -18.15 -46.04
C LYS A 370 -32.67 -18.84 -47.17
N ALA A 371 -31.52 -19.45 -46.88
CA ALA A 371 -30.76 -20.23 -47.86
C ALA A 371 -31.51 -21.50 -48.30
N SER A 372 -32.19 -22.19 -47.37
CA SER A 372 -33.01 -23.37 -47.66
C SER A 372 -34.21 -23.04 -48.57
N ARG A 373 -34.96 -21.97 -48.28
CA ARG A 373 -36.11 -21.53 -49.10
C ARG A 373 -35.72 -21.02 -50.49
N ARG A 374 -34.50 -20.48 -50.64
CA ARG A 374 -34.00 -20.03 -51.95
C ARG A 374 -33.55 -21.21 -52.81
N GLY A 375 -32.94 -22.24 -52.19
CA GLY A 375 -32.62 -23.49 -52.88
C GLY A 375 -33.86 -24.26 -53.34
N GLU A 376 -34.94 -24.28 -52.54
CA GLU A 376 -36.22 -24.89 -52.94
C GLU A 376 -36.86 -24.18 -54.13
N LYS A 377 -36.85 -22.84 -54.14
CA LYS A 377 -37.45 -22.04 -55.22
C LYS A 377 -36.67 -22.09 -56.54
N GLU A 378 -35.32 -22.11 -56.47
CA GLU A 378 -34.48 -22.27 -57.66
C GLU A 378 -34.58 -23.68 -58.26
N ASN A 379 -34.88 -24.71 -57.45
CA ASN A 379 -35.20 -26.06 -57.94
C ASN A 379 -36.59 -26.12 -58.62
N GLU A 380 -37.60 -25.47 -58.05
CA GLU A 380 -38.94 -25.36 -58.67
C GLU A 380 -38.89 -24.62 -60.02
N ASP A 381 -38.13 -23.52 -60.11
CA ASP A 381 -37.96 -22.77 -61.36
C ASP A 381 -37.13 -23.54 -62.41
N PHE A 382 -36.15 -24.36 -61.99
CA PHE A 382 -35.39 -25.22 -62.89
C PHE A 382 -36.23 -26.38 -63.45
N GLU A 383 -37.07 -27.02 -62.62
CA GLU A 383 -38.00 -28.06 -63.08
C GLU A 383 -39.09 -27.50 -64.02
N ALA A 384 -39.56 -26.26 -63.79
CA ALA A 384 -40.53 -25.61 -64.67
C ALA A 384 -39.97 -25.28 -66.07
N THR A 385 -38.65 -25.06 -66.18
CA THR A 385 -38.00 -24.70 -67.46
C THR A 385 -37.58 -25.93 -68.28
N ALA A 386 -37.45 -27.10 -67.65
CA ALA A 386 -37.08 -28.36 -68.34
C ALA A 386 -38.26 -29.05 -69.08
N TYR A 387 -39.48 -28.51 -68.97
CA TYR A 387 -40.71 -29.05 -69.58
C TYR A 387 -41.29 -28.19 -70.72
N GLN A 388 -40.52 -27.22 -71.23
CA GLN A 388 -40.80 -26.50 -72.49
C GLN A 388 -39.76 -26.85 -73.54
#